data_AF-A0A9W8BCH9-F1
#
_entry.id   AF-A0A9W8BCH9-F1
#
_cell.length_a   1.000
_cell.length_b   1.000
_cell.length_c   1.000
_cell.angle_alpha   90.00
_cell.angle_beta   90.00
_cell.angle_gamma   90.00
#
_symmetry.space_group_name_H-M   'P 1'
#
loop_
_entity.id
_entity.type
_entity.pdbx_description
1 polymer ?
#
loop_
_entity_poly.entity_id
_entity_poly.type
_entity_poly.pdbx_seq_one_letter_code
_entity_poly.pdbx_strand_id
1 'polypeptide(L)'
;MARWSVLLVTMAALALAASSRMTGRQSITPHDYQGLGLALAQSAPSCGFPYVTLDISRITAVQLMSVSSECGTCLRVETAQSNYIVDGAAAGLPGIAMATHFEATAATFEQLPLVSVSKRDTDEVRYIYVLAVDTGGRGLDMAQVSFTALFGQSLSPMPASWFPVDPKYCQDMWRNTTKEQLQSPTLIRKIPVFTGRSQAPAGLAAAGPIKGEGTSGSPPVRSFKTKATLAVVAGVLLLLPV
;
A
#
# COMPACT_ATOMS: atom_id res chain seq x y z
N MET A 1 -52.73 -26.48 -37.70
CA MET A 1 -51.48 -27.12 -37.25
C MET A 1 -50.30 -26.29 -37.71
N ALA A 2 -49.67 -25.52 -36.83
CA ALA A 2 -48.31 -24.99 -37.00
C ALA A 2 -47.84 -24.48 -35.62
N ARG A 3 -47.10 -25.34 -34.91
CA ARG A 3 -46.36 -24.97 -33.70
C ARG A 3 -44.96 -24.60 -34.16
N TRP A 4 -44.59 -23.32 -34.09
CA TRP A 4 -43.20 -22.89 -34.27
C TRP A 4 -42.66 -22.41 -32.92
N SER A 5 -41.68 -23.20 -32.48
CA SER A 5 -40.89 -23.12 -31.26
C SER A 5 -40.36 -21.73 -30.97
N VAL A 6 -40.76 -21.17 -29.83
CA VAL A 6 -40.08 -20.03 -29.19
C VAL A 6 -38.83 -20.58 -28.50
N LEU A 7 -37.69 -20.53 -29.18
CA LEU A 7 -36.39 -20.84 -28.59
C LEU A 7 -35.94 -19.62 -27.77
N LEU A 8 -36.32 -19.61 -26.49
CA LEU A 8 -35.81 -18.66 -25.49
C LEU A 8 -34.35 -19.02 -25.19
N VAL A 9 -33.42 -18.35 -25.85
CA VAL A 9 -31.99 -18.38 -25.50
C VAL A 9 -31.81 -17.51 -24.26
N THR A 10 -31.78 -18.15 -23.09
CA THR A 10 -31.40 -17.53 -21.82
C THR A 10 -29.91 -17.22 -21.83
N MET A 11 -29.55 -16.01 -22.26
CA MET A 11 -28.24 -15.40 -22.01
C MET A 11 -28.08 -15.19 -20.49
N ALA A 12 -27.58 -16.21 -19.79
CA ALA A 12 -27.08 -16.06 -18.44
C ALA A 12 -25.83 -15.17 -18.50
N ALA A 13 -26.00 -13.88 -18.24
CA ALA A 13 -24.90 -12.94 -18.04
C ALA A 13 -24.14 -13.33 -16.77
N LEU A 14 -23.14 -14.20 -16.93
CA LEU A 14 -22.11 -14.40 -15.92
C LEU A 14 -21.29 -13.11 -15.87
N ALA A 15 -21.75 -12.14 -15.07
CA ALA A 15 -20.94 -10.98 -14.73
C ALA A 15 -19.75 -11.50 -13.92
N LEU A 16 -18.63 -11.78 -14.61
CA LEU A 16 -17.34 -11.84 -13.94
C LEU A 16 -17.15 -10.46 -13.33
N ALA A 17 -17.44 -10.34 -12.04
CA ALA A 17 -17.06 -9.18 -11.25
C ALA A 17 -15.54 -9.10 -11.35
N ALA A 18 -15.04 -8.28 -12.27
CA ALA A 18 -13.66 -7.89 -12.30
C ALA A 18 -13.39 -7.31 -10.91
N SER A 19 -12.67 -8.06 -10.08
CA SER A 19 -12.31 -7.62 -8.75
C SER A 19 -11.39 -6.43 -8.94
N SER A 20 -11.93 -5.21 -8.78
CA SER A 20 -11.11 -4.01 -8.81
C SER A 20 -10.02 -4.20 -7.76
N ARG A 21 -8.77 -3.96 -8.15
CA ARG A 21 -7.60 -4.12 -7.28
C ARG A 21 -7.62 -3.13 -6.11
N MET A 22 -8.51 -2.14 -6.21
CA MET A 22 -8.81 -1.12 -5.21
C MET A 22 -9.79 -1.58 -4.13
N THR A 23 -10.30 -2.81 -4.21
CA THR A 23 -11.14 -3.43 -3.19
C THR A 23 -10.52 -4.75 -2.75
N GLY A 24 -10.30 -4.96 -1.46
CA GLY A 24 -9.71 -6.20 -0.98
C GLY A 24 -9.75 -6.38 0.54
N ARG A 25 -9.35 -7.58 0.98
CA ARG A 25 -9.23 -7.94 2.39
C ARG A 25 -8.04 -8.87 2.59
N GLN A 26 -6.98 -8.39 3.22
CA GLN A 26 -5.78 -9.18 3.50
C GLN A 26 -4.88 -8.52 4.55
N SER A 27 -3.76 -9.17 4.86
CA SER A 27 -2.71 -8.54 5.65
C SER A 27 -1.97 -7.49 4.84
N ILE A 28 -1.97 -6.25 5.32
CA ILE A 28 -1.30 -5.09 4.71
C ILE A 28 -0.03 -4.73 5.47
N THR A 29 0.89 -4.02 4.82
CA THR A 29 2.20 -3.65 5.37
C THR A 29 2.37 -2.14 5.54
N PRO A 30 3.26 -1.69 6.44
CA PRO A 30 3.72 -0.32 6.49
C PRO A 30 4.91 -0.07 5.54
N HIS A 31 4.97 1.14 4.99
CA HIS A 31 6.07 1.68 4.20
C HIS A 31 6.57 3.01 4.77
N ASP A 32 7.88 3.16 4.93
CA ASP A 32 8.50 4.40 5.41
C ASP A 32 8.70 5.41 4.26
N TYR A 33 7.61 6.05 3.83
CA TYR A 33 7.70 7.14 2.86
C TYR A 33 8.43 8.38 3.42
N GLN A 34 8.52 8.55 4.74
CA GLN A 34 9.16 9.72 5.35
C GLN A 34 10.69 9.60 5.30
N GLY A 35 11.22 8.37 5.45
CA GLY A 35 12.63 8.05 5.32
C GLY A 35 13.21 8.26 3.92
N LEU A 36 12.38 8.51 2.90
CA LEU A 36 12.84 8.80 1.53
C LEU A 36 13.67 10.09 1.45
N GLY A 37 13.50 11.04 2.38
CA GLY A 37 14.33 12.25 2.46
C GLY A 37 14.41 13.01 1.13
N LEU A 38 15.62 13.25 0.63
CA LEU A 38 15.85 13.95 -0.65
C LEU A 38 15.31 13.19 -1.87
N ALA A 39 15.08 11.87 -1.78
CA ALA A 39 14.49 11.09 -2.86
C ALA A 39 13.03 11.52 -3.15
N LEU A 40 12.34 12.12 -2.18
CA LEU A 40 10.99 12.67 -2.39
C LEU A 40 10.93 13.73 -3.50
N ALA A 41 12.04 14.44 -3.74
CA ALA A 41 12.16 15.44 -4.80
C ALA A 41 12.61 14.85 -6.15
N GLN A 42 13.17 13.64 -6.16
CA GLN A 42 13.83 13.05 -7.33
C GLN A 42 13.07 11.86 -7.93
N SER A 43 12.29 11.16 -7.12
CA SER A 43 11.48 10.02 -7.55
C SER A 43 10.01 10.29 -7.25
N ALA A 44 9.18 10.22 -8.29
CA ALA A 44 7.73 10.13 -8.12
C ALA A 44 7.34 8.67 -7.84
N PRO A 45 6.23 8.42 -7.12
CA PRO A 45 5.63 7.09 -7.10
C PRO A 45 5.15 6.70 -8.50
N SER A 46 4.74 5.45 -8.68
CA SER A 46 4.37 4.91 -9.99
C SER A 46 3.24 5.69 -10.70
N CYS A 47 2.39 6.40 -9.96
CA CYS A 47 1.38 7.29 -10.53
C CYS A 47 1.91 8.63 -11.06
N GLY A 48 3.19 8.94 -10.89
CA GLY A 48 3.81 10.17 -11.39
C GLY A 48 3.50 11.44 -10.58
N PHE A 49 2.77 11.34 -9.46
CA PHE A 49 2.49 12.48 -8.59
C PHE A 49 3.73 12.88 -7.79
N PRO A 50 4.27 14.11 -7.89
CA PRO A 50 5.43 14.48 -7.09
C PRO A 50 5.11 14.37 -5.59
N TYR A 51 5.93 13.65 -4.81
CA TYR A 51 5.66 13.48 -3.37
C TYR A 51 5.52 14.81 -2.64
N VAL A 52 6.25 15.85 -3.09
CA VAL A 52 6.15 17.22 -2.57
C VAL A 52 4.73 17.81 -2.61
N THR A 53 3.87 17.30 -3.49
CA THR A 53 2.46 17.74 -3.62
C THR A 53 1.48 16.96 -2.76
N LEU A 54 1.91 15.83 -2.22
CA LEU A 54 1.08 14.87 -1.48
C LEU A 54 1.21 15.09 0.03
N ASP A 55 0.29 14.52 0.81
CA ASP A 55 0.49 14.25 2.24
C ASP A 55 1.05 12.83 2.40
N ILE A 56 2.38 12.70 2.45
CA ILE A 56 3.06 11.39 2.49
C ILE A 56 2.73 10.57 3.74
N SER A 57 2.08 11.15 4.74
CA SER A 57 1.60 10.43 5.91
C SER A 57 0.31 9.65 5.65
N ARG A 58 -0.42 9.92 4.56
CA ARG A 58 -1.75 9.38 4.22
C ARG A 58 -1.82 8.79 2.80
N ILE A 59 -0.70 8.34 2.27
CA ILE A 59 -0.62 7.64 0.98
C ILE A 59 -0.44 6.14 1.16
N THR A 60 -0.66 5.38 0.08
CA THR A 60 -0.41 3.93 0.04
C THR A 60 0.03 3.50 -1.35
N ALA A 61 0.83 2.43 -1.41
CA ALA A 61 0.93 1.60 -2.60
C ALA A 61 -0.19 0.54 -2.58
N VAL A 62 -0.65 0.13 -3.76
CA VAL A 62 -1.66 -0.92 -3.92
C VAL A 62 -1.14 -2.01 -4.84
N GLN A 63 -1.24 -3.26 -4.41
CA GLN A 63 -0.74 -4.41 -5.13
C GLN A 63 -1.44 -4.54 -6.49
N LEU A 64 -0.63 -4.65 -7.53
CA LEU A 64 -1.07 -4.78 -8.91
C LEU A 64 -1.92 -3.59 -9.41
N MET A 65 -1.97 -2.44 -8.74
CA MET A 65 -2.79 -1.32 -9.21
C MET A 65 -2.50 -0.93 -10.67
N SER A 66 -3.56 -0.65 -11.43
CA SER A 66 -3.49 -0.11 -12.79
C SER A 66 -3.12 1.36 -12.74
N VAL A 67 -1.86 1.69 -13.04
CA VAL A 67 -1.35 3.06 -13.02
C VAL A 67 -2.06 4.00 -14.00
N SER A 68 -2.71 3.47 -15.03
CA SER A 68 -3.42 4.29 -16.03
C SER A 68 -4.83 4.71 -15.61
N SER A 69 -5.42 4.05 -14.60
CA SER A 69 -6.86 4.21 -14.29
C SER A 69 -7.20 4.27 -12.81
N GLU A 70 -6.34 3.75 -11.93
CA GLU A 70 -6.62 3.62 -10.49
C GLU A 70 -5.80 4.61 -9.63
N CYS A 71 -4.86 5.33 -10.25
CA CYS A 71 -4.08 6.36 -9.59
C CYS A 71 -4.95 7.47 -9.00
N GLY A 72 -4.62 7.88 -7.76
CA GLY A 72 -5.34 8.92 -7.04
C GLY A 72 -6.69 8.46 -6.47
N THR A 73 -7.00 7.16 -6.52
CA THR A 73 -8.22 6.64 -5.88
C THR A 73 -8.14 6.83 -4.37
N CYS A 74 -9.19 7.41 -3.80
CA CYS A 74 -9.35 7.52 -2.35
C CYS A 74 -9.86 6.19 -1.80
N LEU A 75 -9.10 5.60 -0.89
CA LEU A 75 -9.43 4.34 -0.24
C LEU A 75 -9.86 4.59 1.20
N ARG A 76 -10.89 3.87 1.61
CA ARG A 76 -11.17 3.65 3.03
C ARG A 76 -10.53 2.34 3.44
N VAL A 77 -9.73 2.36 4.49
CA VAL A 77 -9.07 1.17 5.05
C VAL A 77 -9.64 0.92 6.42
N GLU A 78 -10.21 -0.27 6.62
CA GLU A 78 -10.88 -0.70 7.83
C GLU A 78 -10.17 -1.89 8.47
N THR A 79 -10.19 -1.93 9.80
CA THR A 79 -9.75 -3.07 10.59
C THR A 79 -10.69 -3.28 11.78
N ALA A 80 -10.80 -4.51 12.27
CA ALA A 80 -11.53 -4.79 13.51
C ALA A 80 -10.94 -3.97 14.67
N GLN A 81 -11.79 -3.49 15.57
CA GLN A 81 -11.37 -2.73 16.75
C GLN A 81 -10.34 -3.49 17.60
N SER A 82 -10.49 -4.82 17.69
CA SER A 82 -9.61 -5.72 18.44
C SER A 82 -8.18 -5.81 17.90
N ASN A 83 -7.94 -5.37 16.66
CA ASN A 83 -6.61 -5.40 16.04
C ASN A 83 -5.75 -4.20 16.48
N TYR A 84 -6.31 -3.23 17.19
CA TYR A 84 -5.56 -2.10 17.71
C TYR A 84 -4.83 -2.47 19.00
N ILE A 85 -3.52 -2.23 19.02
CA ILE A 85 -2.68 -2.48 20.19
C ILE A 85 -2.59 -1.19 21.00
N VAL A 86 -3.38 -1.13 22.08
CA VAL A 86 -3.50 0.04 22.99
C VAL A 86 -2.13 0.44 23.54
N ASP A 87 -1.31 -0.54 23.88
CA ASP A 87 -0.01 -0.33 24.46
C ASP A 87 1.10 -0.23 23.42
N GLY A 88 0.85 -0.20 22.12
CA GLY A 88 1.96 -0.13 21.15
C GLY A 88 2.85 1.12 21.30
N ALA A 89 2.32 2.19 21.92
CA ALA A 89 3.08 3.37 22.35
C ALA A 89 3.81 3.19 23.70
N ALA A 90 3.38 2.25 24.55
CA ALA A 90 3.92 1.97 25.89
C ALA A 90 4.70 0.64 26.00
N ALA A 91 4.58 -0.26 25.02
CA ALA A 91 5.07 -1.63 25.00
C ALA A 91 6.58 -1.74 24.73
N GLY A 92 7.33 -0.64 24.85
CA GLY A 92 8.77 -0.63 24.59
C GLY A 92 9.15 -1.11 23.19
N LEU A 93 8.18 -1.21 22.25
CA LEU A 93 8.49 -1.31 20.84
C LEU A 93 9.07 0.04 20.48
N PRO A 94 10.35 0.09 20.15
CA PRO A 94 11.08 1.33 20.21
C PRO A 94 10.39 2.34 19.27
N GLY A 95 10.32 3.59 19.72
CA GLY A 95 10.02 4.74 18.87
C GLY A 95 11.06 4.95 17.75
N ILE A 96 11.67 3.88 17.24
CA ILE A 96 12.67 3.82 16.18
C ILE A 96 12.04 3.98 14.79
N ALA A 97 10.71 3.90 14.65
CA ALA A 97 10.09 4.04 13.35
C ALA A 97 9.60 5.48 13.06
N MET A 98 9.44 6.35 14.06
CA MET A 98 9.12 7.76 13.81
C MET A 98 10.42 8.58 13.83
N ALA A 99 11.04 8.69 12.66
CA ALA A 99 12.24 9.45 12.34
C ALA A 99 13.58 8.79 12.71
N THR A 100 14.36 8.48 11.68
CA THR A 100 15.84 8.39 11.72
C THR A 100 16.53 9.72 12.08
N HIS A 101 15.81 10.63 12.77
CA HIS A 101 16.30 11.91 13.28
C HIS A 101 15.85 12.24 14.71
N PHE A 102 15.29 11.28 15.47
CA PHE A 102 15.02 11.47 16.89
C PHE A 102 15.76 10.42 17.73
N GLU A 103 16.50 10.88 18.73
CA GLU A 103 17.29 10.07 19.67
C GLU A 103 16.42 8.96 20.29
N ALA A 104 16.77 7.71 19.97
CA ALA A 104 16.09 6.52 20.45
C ALA A 104 16.54 6.19 21.88
N THR A 105 15.66 6.37 22.87
CA THR A 105 15.87 5.82 24.21
C THR A 105 15.35 4.38 24.25
N ALA A 106 16.26 3.42 24.39
CA ALA A 106 15.94 1.99 24.52
C ALA A 106 15.40 1.67 25.92
N ALA A 107 14.29 0.95 26.02
CA ALA A 107 13.81 0.35 27.26
C ALA A 107 13.52 -1.14 27.07
N THR A 108 13.86 -1.91 28.10
CA THR A 108 13.91 -3.37 28.16
C THR A 108 12.53 -4.02 28.13
N PHE A 109 12.45 -5.21 27.51
CA PHE A 109 11.24 -5.97 27.24
C PHE A 109 10.73 -6.69 28.50
N GLU A 110 9.56 -6.31 29.03
CA GLU A 110 8.81 -7.10 30.00
C GLU A 110 7.52 -7.60 29.33
N GLN A 111 7.23 -8.89 29.50
CA GLN A 111 6.22 -9.62 28.75
C GLN A 111 4.81 -9.12 29.14
N LEU A 112 4.13 -8.41 28.22
CA LEU A 112 2.82 -7.83 28.49
C LEU A 112 1.75 -8.92 28.71
N PRO A 113 0.85 -8.75 29.69
CA PRO A 113 -0.21 -9.69 29.97
C PRO A 113 -1.24 -9.72 28.84
N LEU A 114 -1.65 -10.94 28.45
CA LEU A 114 -2.76 -11.18 27.54
C LEU A 114 -4.07 -10.71 28.19
N VAL A 115 -4.51 -9.49 27.89
CA VAL A 115 -5.85 -9.05 28.28
C VAL A 115 -6.85 -9.57 27.25
N SER A 116 -7.60 -10.60 27.63
CA SER A 116 -8.73 -11.10 26.84
C SER A 116 -9.85 -10.05 26.85
N VAL A 117 -10.04 -9.35 25.73
CA VAL A 117 -11.14 -8.40 25.55
C VAL A 117 -12.44 -9.18 25.33
N SER A 118 -13.42 -8.91 26.20
CA SER A 118 -14.80 -9.41 26.13
C SER A 118 -15.44 -9.14 24.76
N LYS A 119 -16.20 -10.11 24.24
CA LYS A 119 -17.03 -10.02 23.01
C LYS A 119 -17.85 -8.73 23.01
N ARG A 120 -17.32 -7.65 22.43
CA ARG A 120 -18.06 -6.47 22.01
C ARG A 120 -18.44 -6.64 20.55
N ASP A 121 -19.59 -6.08 20.23
CA ASP A 121 -20.23 -5.97 18.92
C ASP A 121 -19.22 -6.13 17.77
N THR A 122 -19.29 -7.25 17.05
CA THR A 122 -18.29 -7.69 16.04
C THR A 122 -18.21 -6.77 14.83
N ASP A 123 -19.08 -5.77 14.75
CA ASP A 123 -19.28 -4.93 13.59
C ASP A 123 -18.60 -3.56 13.73
N GLU A 124 -18.06 -3.23 14.91
CA GLU A 124 -17.29 -1.99 15.10
C GLU A 124 -15.86 -2.11 14.55
N VAL A 125 -15.53 -1.23 13.63
CA VAL A 125 -14.22 -1.14 12.97
C VAL A 125 -13.57 0.20 13.26
N ARG A 126 -12.23 0.20 13.22
CA ARG A 126 -11.41 1.41 13.08
C ARG A 126 -11.13 1.61 11.62
N TYR A 127 -11.14 2.87 11.17
CA TYR A 127 -10.84 3.15 9.78
C TYR A 127 -10.16 4.50 9.58
N ILE A 128 -9.45 4.58 8.46
CA ILE A 128 -8.81 5.80 7.95
C ILE A 128 -9.05 5.92 6.44
N TYR A 129 -8.82 7.11 5.91
CA TYR A 129 -8.80 7.36 4.48
C TYR A 129 -7.36 7.58 4.03
N VAL A 130 -6.99 6.96 2.90
CA VAL A 130 -5.67 7.10 2.27
C VAL A 130 -5.78 7.21 0.77
N LEU A 131 -4.76 7.81 0.15
CA LEU A 131 -4.68 8.00 -1.29
C LEU A 131 -3.76 6.94 -1.93
N ALA A 132 -4.28 6.24 -2.94
CA ALA A 132 -3.48 5.30 -3.73
C ALA A 132 -2.62 6.06 -4.75
N VAL A 133 -1.30 6.05 -4.55
CA VAL A 133 -0.35 6.81 -5.40
C VAL A 133 0.75 5.96 -6.00
N ASP A 134 0.89 4.72 -5.55
CA ASP A 134 1.97 3.83 -6.00
C ASP A 134 1.46 2.39 -6.20
N THR A 135 2.23 1.58 -6.92
CA THR A 135 1.93 0.15 -7.08
C THR A 135 3.01 -0.67 -6.41
N GLY A 136 2.63 -1.65 -5.58
CA GLY A 136 3.61 -2.42 -4.82
C GLY A 136 3.01 -3.17 -3.64
N GLY A 137 3.91 -3.85 -2.92
CA GLY A 137 3.58 -4.56 -1.68
C GLY A 137 2.67 -5.77 -1.85
N ARG A 138 2.12 -6.20 -0.72
CA ARG A 138 1.13 -7.29 -0.63
C ARG A 138 -0.20 -6.68 -0.16
N GLY A 139 -1.04 -6.30 -1.10
CA GLY A 139 -2.34 -5.68 -0.84
C GLY A 139 -2.21 -4.19 -0.77
N LEU A 140 -1.99 -3.67 0.43
CA LEU A 140 -1.62 -2.27 0.64
C LEU A 140 -0.24 -2.20 1.29
N ASP A 141 0.57 -1.26 0.82
CA ASP A 141 1.77 -0.81 1.51
C ASP A 141 1.53 0.64 1.96
N MET A 142 1.00 0.78 3.17
CA MET A 142 0.49 2.05 3.69
C MET A 142 1.60 2.88 4.30
N ALA A 143 1.49 4.21 4.21
CA ALA A 143 2.39 5.08 4.96
C ALA A 143 2.45 4.72 6.44
N GLN A 144 3.67 4.54 6.95
CA GLN A 144 3.92 4.00 8.28
C GLN A 144 3.20 4.78 9.39
N VAL A 145 3.10 6.11 9.24
CA VAL A 145 2.34 6.98 10.17
C VAL A 145 0.87 6.58 10.22
N SER A 146 0.21 6.48 9.06
CA SER A 146 -1.20 6.05 8.96
C SER A 146 -1.40 4.62 9.45
N PHE A 147 -0.46 3.73 9.14
CA PHE A 147 -0.50 2.34 9.61
C PHE A 147 -0.42 2.29 11.14
N THR A 148 0.52 3.01 11.74
CA THR A 148 0.67 3.10 13.20
C THR A 148 -0.56 3.71 13.86
N ALA A 149 -1.15 4.75 13.25
CA ALA A 149 -2.38 5.35 13.77
C ALA A 149 -3.57 4.34 13.76
N LEU A 150 -3.64 3.49 12.73
CA LEU A 150 -4.71 2.52 12.59
C LEU A 150 -4.57 1.31 13.52
N PHE A 151 -3.35 0.79 13.71
CA PHE A 151 -3.09 -0.47 14.44
C PHE A 151 -2.38 -0.31 15.79
N GLY A 152 -1.80 0.85 16.07
CA GLY A 152 -0.95 1.08 17.24
C GLY A 152 0.47 0.52 17.10
N GLN A 153 0.87 -0.03 15.95
CA GLN A 153 2.19 -0.63 15.72
C GLN A 153 2.58 -0.52 14.24
N SER A 154 3.86 -0.69 13.89
CA SER A 154 4.39 -0.65 12.51
C SER A 154 5.43 -1.74 12.18
N LEU A 155 5.56 -2.76 13.01
CA LEU A 155 6.60 -3.79 12.90
C LEU A 155 6.15 -5.02 12.11
N SER A 156 4.84 -5.28 12.10
CA SER A 156 4.28 -6.52 11.54
C SER A 156 3.11 -6.22 10.60
N PRO A 157 2.93 -7.01 9.54
CA PRO A 157 1.73 -6.92 8.71
C PRO A 157 0.45 -7.12 9.53
N MET A 158 -0.62 -6.38 9.20
CA MET A 158 -1.89 -6.45 9.93
C MET A 158 -3.09 -6.67 9.01
N PRO A 159 -4.12 -7.42 9.46
CA PRO A 159 -5.31 -7.66 8.66
C PRO A 159 -6.15 -6.38 8.50
N ALA A 160 -6.50 -6.07 7.26
CA ALA A 160 -7.39 -4.96 6.91
C ALA A 160 -8.30 -5.33 5.73
N SER A 161 -9.36 -4.55 5.56
CA SER A 161 -10.12 -4.46 4.32
C SER A 161 -10.09 -3.05 3.76
N TRP A 162 -10.09 -2.92 2.45
CA TRP A 162 -10.12 -1.61 1.78
C TRP A 162 -11.05 -1.62 0.59
N PHE A 163 -11.56 -0.44 0.23
CA PHE A 163 -12.42 -0.22 -0.91
C PHE A 163 -12.41 1.27 -1.32
N PRO A 164 -12.73 1.59 -2.58
CA PRO A 164 -12.84 2.97 -3.04
C PRO A 164 -13.96 3.71 -2.32
N VAL A 165 -13.73 4.98 -2.03
CA VAL A 165 -14.74 5.91 -1.51
C VAL A 165 -14.71 7.22 -2.30
N ASP A 166 -15.69 8.09 -2.04
CA ASP A 166 -15.79 9.42 -2.62
C ASP A 166 -14.47 10.21 -2.43
N PRO A 167 -13.88 10.77 -3.51
CA PRO A 167 -12.63 11.52 -3.46
C PRO A 167 -12.60 12.66 -2.44
N LYS A 168 -13.77 13.19 -2.02
CA LYS A 168 -13.85 14.24 -1.00
C LYS A 168 -13.15 13.90 0.31
N TYR A 169 -13.06 12.62 0.68
CA TYR A 169 -12.39 12.18 1.91
C TYR A 169 -10.86 12.26 1.85
N CYS A 170 -10.30 12.41 0.64
CA CYS A 170 -8.86 12.54 0.39
C CYS A 170 -8.47 13.91 -0.22
N GLN A 171 -9.40 14.85 -0.36
CA GLN A 171 -9.13 16.16 -0.98
C GLN A 171 -8.03 16.97 -0.26
N ASP A 172 -7.86 16.77 1.05
CA ASP A 172 -6.83 17.46 1.82
C ASP A 172 -5.44 16.84 1.67
N MET A 173 -5.33 15.63 1.13
CA MET A 173 -4.06 14.93 0.89
C MET A 173 -3.32 15.43 -0.35
N TRP A 174 -3.99 16.19 -1.21
CA TRP A 174 -3.42 16.79 -2.43
C TRP A 174 -2.86 18.20 -2.21
N ARG A 175 -2.83 18.69 -0.96
CA ARG A 175 -2.63 20.11 -0.64
C ARG A 175 -1.20 20.52 -0.36
N ASN A 176 -0.20 19.99 -1.08
CA ASN A 176 1.18 20.50 -1.05
C ASN A 176 1.79 20.55 0.37
N THR A 177 1.32 19.67 1.27
CA THR A 177 1.73 19.66 2.68
C THR A 177 3.12 19.09 2.88
N THR A 178 3.66 18.36 1.89
CA THR A 178 5.03 17.82 1.99
C THR A 178 6.09 18.93 2.04
N LYS A 179 5.88 20.14 1.47
CA LYS A 179 6.84 21.24 1.65
C LYS A 179 6.97 21.67 3.11
N GLU A 180 5.85 21.74 3.83
CA GLU A 180 5.82 22.05 5.27
C GLU A 180 6.32 20.87 6.11
N GLN A 181 5.97 19.63 5.73
CA GLN A 181 6.46 18.41 6.40
C GLN A 181 7.98 18.22 6.21
N LEU A 182 8.55 18.58 5.06
CA LEU A 182 10.00 18.55 4.84
C LEU A 182 10.74 19.64 5.64
N GLN A 183 10.11 20.80 5.82
CA GLN A 183 10.67 21.90 6.62
C GLN A 183 10.49 21.70 8.13
N SER A 184 9.50 20.89 8.54
CA SER A 184 9.26 20.55 9.94
C SER A 184 8.77 19.10 10.07
N PRO A 185 9.69 18.11 9.96
CA PRO A 185 9.35 16.68 10.00
C PRO A 185 8.67 16.24 11.30
N THR A 186 8.83 17.03 12.37
CA THR A 186 8.24 16.79 13.69
C THR A 186 6.78 17.24 13.82
N LEU A 187 6.27 18.07 12.90
CA LEU A 187 4.87 18.50 12.86
C LEU A 187 4.00 17.54 12.03
N ILE A 188 4.14 16.23 12.28
CA ILE A 188 3.28 15.23 11.65
C ILE A 188 1.86 15.49 12.11
N ARG A 189 1.01 15.89 11.17
CA ARG A 189 -0.42 16.13 11.43
C ARG A 189 -1.03 14.85 11.98
N LYS A 190 -1.75 14.95 13.10
CA LYS A 190 -2.46 13.81 13.69
C LYS A 190 -3.38 13.19 12.63
N ILE A 191 -3.16 11.91 12.33
CA ILE A 191 -3.99 11.17 11.37
C ILE A 191 -5.39 11.01 11.96
N PRO A 192 -6.45 11.45 11.26
CA PRO A 192 -7.81 11.22 11.70
C PRO A 192 -8.14 9.72 11.63
N VAL A 193 -8.30 9.09 12.79
CA VAL A 193 -8.79 7.72 12.92
C VAL A 193 -10.23 7.78 13.41
N PHE A 194 -11.09 7.06 12.72
CA PHE A 194 -12.51 7.02 13.01
C PHE A 194 -12.91 5.63 13.50
N THR A 195 -14.03 5.56 14.21
CA THR A 195 -14.68 4.29 14.56
C THR A 195 -16.12 4.29 14.06
N GLY A 196 -16.66 3.11 13.79
CA GLY A 196 -18.04 2.95 13.36
C GLY A 196 -18.32 1.56 12.81
N ARG A 197 -19.49 1.39 12.20
CA ARG A 197 -19.82 0.13 11.52
C ARG A 197 -18.97 -0.05 10.26
N SER A 198 -18.59 -1.30 10.00
CA SER A 198 -17.99 -1.71 8.72
C SER A 198 -18.86 -1.26 7.55
N GLN A 199 -18.21 -0.67 6.54
CA GLN A 199 -18.84 -0.34 5.25
C GLN A 199 -18.26 -1.17 4.10
N ALA A 200 -17.41 -2.14 4.43
CA ALA A 200 -16.80 -3.03 3.46
C ALA A 200 -17.88 -3.80 2.66
N PRO A 201 -17.79 -3.84 1.32
CA PRO A 201 -18.72 -4.60 0.49
C PRO A 201 -18.89 -6.06 0.96
N ALA A 202 -20.13 -6.53 0.96
CA ALA A 202 -20.43 -7.93 1.28
C ALA A 202 -19.72 -8.87 0.29
N GLY A 203 -19.26 -10.03 0.77
CA GLY A 203 -18.58 -11.01 -0.08
C GLY A 203 -17.14 -10.65 -0.45
N LEU A 204 -16.53 -9.65 0.21
CA LEU A 204 -15.08 -9.49 0.24
C LEU A 204 -14.45 -10.79 0.76
N ALA A 205 -14.06 -11.66 -0.18
CA ALA A 205 -13.32 -12.86 0.14
C ALA A 205 -12.07 -12.43 0.92
N ALA A 206 -11.79 -13.11 2.04
CA ALA A 206 -10.45 -13.07 2.57
C ALA A 206 -9.54 -13.45 1.40
N ALA A 207 -8.57 -12.59 1.04
CA ALA A 207 -7.58 -12.96 0.05
C ALA A 207 -7.04 -14.31 0.48
N GLY A 208 -7.26 -15.33 -0.35
CA GLY A 208 -6.80 -16.68 -0.05
C GLY A 208 -5.31 -16.62 0.34
N PRO A 209 -4.82 -17.58 1.13
CA PRO A 209 -3.39 -17.64 1.43
C PRO A 209 -2.67 -17.47 0.10
N ILE A 210 -1.89 -16.39 -0.03
CA ILE A 210 -1.07 -16.17 -1.22
C ILE A 210 -0.29 -17.45 -1.33
N LYS A 211 -0.62 -18.27 -2.34
CA LYS A 211 0.04 -19.53 -2.58
C LYS A 211 1.48 -19.11 -2.83
N GLY A 212 2.29 -19.24 -1.78
CA GLY A 212 3.67 -18.82 -1.80
C GLY A 212 4.25 -19.46 -3.04
N GLU A 213 4.87 -18.65 -3.87
CA GLU A 213 5.75 -19.13 -4.91
C GLU A 213 6.94 -19.77 -4.18
N GLY A 214 6.70 -20.98 -3.68
CA GLY A 214 7.68 -21.87 -3.12
C GLY A 214 8.42 -22.48 -4.28
N THR A 215 9.44 -21.78 -4.75
CA THR A 215 10.73 -22.40 -5.02
C THR A 215 11.79 -21.31 -5.02
N SER A 216 12.53 -21.25 -3.92
CA SER A 216 13.97 -21.00 -3.97
C SER A 216 14.61 -22.09 -4.82
N GLY A 217 14.43 -21.99 -6.14
CA GLY A 217 15.33 -22.55 -7.11
C GLY A 217 16.37 -21.47 -7.33
N SER A 218 17.56 -21.65 -6.76
CA SER A 218 18.72 -20.90 -7.25
C SER A 218 18.71 -21.02 -8.78
N PRO A 219 18.76 -19.90 -9.54
CA PRO A 219 18.91 -20.02 -10.97
C PRO A 219 20.18 -20.83 -11.23
N PRO A 220 20.18 -21.81 -12.16
CA PRO A 220 21.43 -22.41 -12.57
C PRO A 220 22.33 -21.27 -13.02
N VAL A 221 23.49 -21.13 -12.37
CA VAL A 221 24.56 -20.24 -12.81
C VAL A 221 24.94 -20.69 -14.22
N ARG A 222 24.31 -20.07 -15.22
CA ARG A 222 24.80 -20.13 -16.59
C ARG A 222 26.07 -19.33 -16.60
N SER A 223 27.19 -20.04 -16.52
CA SER A 223 28.50 -19.55 -16.90
C SER A 223 28.40 -19.02 -18.34
N PHE A 224 28.18 -17.72 -18.50
CA PHE A 224 28.39 -17.04 -19.76
C PHE A 224 29.88 -17.07 -20.05
N LYS A 225 30.31 -18.01 -20.90
CA LYS A 225 31.55 -17.84 -21.66
C LYS A 225 31.29 -16.71 -22.66
N THR A 226 31.62 -15.49 -22.26
CA THR A 226 31.74 -14.35 -23.16
C THR A 226 32.90 -14.63 -24.10
N LYS A 227 32.62 -15.13 -25.31
CA LYS A 227 33.53 -14.97 -26.45
C LYS A 227 33.46 -13.49 -26.82
N ALA A 228 34.51 -12.75 -26.49
CA ALA A 228 34.71 -11.41 -27.01
C ALA A 228 34.92 -11.52 -28.53
N THR A 229 33.89 -11.23 -29.31
CA THR A 229 34.03 -10.99 -30.75
C THR A 229 34.43 -9.53 -30.92
N LEU A 230 35.72 -9.31 -31.14
CA LEU A 230 36.29 -8.01 -31.46
C LEU A 230 35.84 -7.63 -32.89
N ALA A 231 34.81 -6.79 -33.01
CA ALA A 231 34.46 -6.18 -34.28
C ALA A 231 35.39 -4.99 -34.52
N VAL A 232 36.41 -5.19 -35.35
CA VAL A 232 37.27 -4.12 -35.85
C VAL A 232 36.45 -3.33 -36.87
N VAL A 233 35.98 -2.15 -36.48
CA VAL A 233 35.38 -1.19 -37.42
C VAL A 233 36.54 -0.48 -38.13
N ALA A 234 36.80 -0.88 -39.37
CA ALA A 234 37.70 -0.16 -40.26
C ALA A 234 37.02 1.16 -40.67
N GLY A 235 37.55 2.28 -40.15
CA GLY A 235 37.16 3.61 -40.57
C GLY A 235 37.63 3.89 -41.99
N VAL A 236 36.69 4.15 -42.89
CA VAL A 236 36.97 4.71 -44.22
C VAL A 236 37.11 6.22 -44.06
N LEU A 237 38.34 6.70 -44.15
CA LEU A 237 38.70 8.11 -44.18
C LEU A 237 38.45 8.65 -45.60
N LEU A 238 37.33 9.34 -45.80
CA LEU A 238 37.04 10.10 -47.03
C LEU A 238 37.82 11.42 -46.99
N LEU A 239 38.91 11.47 -47.75
CA LEU A 239 39.61 12.71 -48.10
C LEU A 239 38.82 13.43 -49.20
N LEU A 240 38.36 14.65 -48.91
CA LEU A 240 37.86 15.59 -49.91
C LEU A 240 39.04 16.44 -50.43
N PRO A 241 39.16 16.68 -51.74
CA PRO A 241 40.11 17.63 -52.28
C PRO A 241 39.58 19.08 -52.17
N VAL A 242 40.50 19.99 -51.83
CA VAL A 242 40.40 21.45 -52.04
C VAL A 242 41.12 21.79 -53.34
#